data_AF-A0A923ZYC4-F1
#
_entry.id   AF-A0A923ZYC4-F1
#
_cell.length_a   1.000
_cell.length_b   1.000
_cell.length_c   1.000
_cell.angle_alpha   90.00
_cell.angle_beta   90.00
_cell.angle_gamma   90.00
#
_symmetry.space_group_name_H-M   'P 1'
#
loop_
_entity.id
_entity.type
_entity.pdbx_description
1 polymer ?
#
loop_
_entity_poly.entity_id
_entity_poly.type
_entity_poly.pdbx_seq_one_letter_code
_entity_poly.pdbx_strand_id
1 'polypeptide(L)'
;MKKILSKTIMPCMYCLIAFATTSLAQNTSNIQIIDLIAIPEFNTNLDSTQYHFKVFFKISDASNAAKAHILVGDTTNSGNVLTAIPVFTHTGAGNDSLVYNTQITKIVNYTATLFVDVPKTELPLMHYLTLYVEDLTGKYTSKLYFKL
;
A
#
# COMPACT_ATOMS: atom_id res chain seq x y z
N MET A 1 10.26 -22.59 83.01
CA MET A 1 10.30 -22.83 81.54
C MET A 1 9.28 -21.92 80.86
N LYS A 2 9.73 -20.93 80.08
CA LYS A 2 8.91 -20.20 79.09
C LYS A 2 9.88 -19.67 78.02
N LYS A 3 9.92 -20.32 76.86
CA LYS A 3 10.69 -19.91 75.68
C LYS A 3 9.97 -18.73 75.03
N ILE A 4 10.66 -17.61 74.86
CA ILE A 4 10.22 -16.48 74.03
C ILE A 4 10.70 -16.79 72.61
N LEU A 5 9.76 -17.10 71.70
CA LEU A 5 10.05 -17.35 70.29
C LEU A 5 10.15 -15.99 69.56
N SER A 6 11.34 -15.70 69.04
CA SER A 6 11.64 -14.57 68.16
C SER A 6 10.89 -14.72 66.83
N LYS A 7 10.10 -13.70 66.44
CA LYS A 7 9.45 -13.61 65.12
C LYS A 7 10.44 -13.01 64.12
N THR A 8 10.92 -13.84 63.20
CA THR A 8 11.73 -13.38 62.06
C THR A 8 10.82 -12.73 61.01
N ILE A 9 11.11 -11.47 60.69
CA ILE A 9 10.42 -10.66 59.68
C ILE A 9 11.00 -11.05 58.31
N MET A 10 10.14 -11.50 57.39
CA MET A 10 10.48 -11.86 56.02
C MET A 10 10.26 -10.65 55.11
N PRO A 11 11.29 -10.09 54.45
CA PRO A 11 11.08 -8.94 53.58
C PRO A 11 10.49 -9.38 52.24
N CYS A 12 9.40 -8.69 51.88
CA CYS A 12 8.66 -8.81 50.62
C CYS A 12 9.54 -8.34 49.45
N MET A 13 10.00 -9.30 48.64
CA MET A 13 10.77 -9.05 47.42
C MET A 13 9.82 -8.60 46.30
N TYR A 14 9.64 -7.28 46.17
CA TYR A 14 8.94 -6.66 45.04
C TYR A 14 9.70 -6.96 43.74
N CYS A 15 9.15 -7.84 42.90
CA CYS A 15 9.57 -7.96 41.50
C CYS A 15 9.09 -6.71 40.75
N LEU A 16 9.99 -5.76 40.55
CA LEU A 16 9.80 -4.63 39.66
C LEU A 16 9.90 -5.13 38.21
N ILE A 17 8.77 -5.51 37.61
CA ILE A 17 8.72 -5.83 36.18
C ILE A 17 8.78 -4.50 35.43
N ALA A 18 9.97 -4.16 34.93
CA ALA A 18 10.16 -3.07 33.99
C ALA A 18 9.44 -3.44 32.68
N PHE A 19 8.31 -2.80 32.42
CA PHE A 19 7.69 -2.80 31.10
C PHE A 19 8.63 -2.05 30.15
N ALA A 20 9.45 -2.80 29.40
CA ALA A 20 10.13 -2.27 28.24
C ALA A 20 9.02 -1.90 27.23
N THR A 21 8.66 -0.62 27.17
CA THR A 21 7.81 -0.08 26.11
C THR A 21 8.64 -0.08 24.84
N THR A 22 8.68 -1.22 24.14
CA THR A 22 9.09 -1.25 22.74
C THR A 22 8.06 -0.42 21.99
N SER A 23 8.41 0.81 21.65
CA SER A 23 7.66 1.59 20.68
C SER A 23 7.66 0.80 19.38
N LEU A 24 6.52 0.23 19.02
CA LEU A 24 6.28 -0.31 17.68
C LEU A 24 6.35 0.89 16.73
N ALA A 25 7.55 1.20 16.23
CA ALA A 25 7.72 2.17 15.18
C ALA A 25 6.82 1.72 14.02
N GLN A 26 5.77 2.50 13.73
CA GLN A 26 4.91 2.22 12.60
C GLN A 26 5.77 2.22 11.34
N ASN A 27 5.79 1.11 10.62
CA ASN A 27 6.48 0.95 9.33
C ASN A 27 5.71 1.68 8.22
N THR A 28 5.43 2.96 8.45
CA THR A 28 4.75 3.84 7.51
C THR A 28 5.79 4.63 6.74
N SER A 29 5.65 4.64 5.42
CA SER A 29 6.46 5.46 4.54
C SER A 29 6.15 6.95 4.73
N ASN A 30 7.12 7.81 4.44
CA ASN A 30 6.91 9.26 4.34
C ASN A 30 6.26 9.68 3.02
N ILE A 31 6.18 8.78 2.04
CA ILE A 31 5.47 9.00 0.79
C ILE A 31 3.97 9.12 1.08
N GLN A 32 3.30 10.02 0.37
CA GLN A 32 1.85 10.17 0.42
C GLN A 32 1.25 9.95 -0.96
N ILE A 33 0.13 9.23 -0.98
CA ILE A 33 -0.77 9.21 -2.12
C ILE A 33 -1.74 10.36 -1.91
N ILE A 34 -1.69 11.34 -2.79
CA ILE A 34 -2.43 12.60 -2.67
C ILE A 34 -3.82 12.45 -3.26
N ASP A 35 -3.91 11.72 -4.38
CA ASP A 35 -5.15 11.58 -5.15
C ASP A 35 -5.12 10.28 -5.95
N LEU A 36 -6.29 9.76 -6.27
CA LEU A 36 -6.49 8.51 -7.01
C LEU A 36 -7.80 8.57 -7.78
N ILE A 37 -7.73 8.27 -9.06
CA ILE A 37 -8.89 8.12 -9.93
C ILE A 37 -8.67 6.96 -10.91
N ALA A 38 -9.73 6.21 -11.16
CA ALA A 38 -9.78 5.22 -12.22
C ALA A 38 -10.82 5.65 -13.27
N ILE A 39 -10.46 5.56 -14.54
CA ILE A 39 -11.32 6.01 -15.65
C ILE A 39 -11.39 4.90 -16.70
N PRO A 40 -12.60 4.47 -17.13
CA PRO A 40 -12.75 3.57 -18.26
C PRO A 40 -12.08 4.13 -19.52
N GLU A 41 -11.42 3.28 -20.28
CA GLU A 41 -11.00 3.59 -21.64
C GLU A 41 -11.99 2.98 -22.62
N PHE A 42 -12.78 3.83 -23.29
CA PHE A 42 -13.72 3.38 -24.30
C PHE A 42 -12.96 2.90 -25.53
N ASN A 43 -12.84 1.58 -25.68
CA ASN A 43 -12.38 0.99 -26.92
C ASN A 43 -13.56 0.91 -27.90
N THR A 44 -13.37 1.40 -29.12
CA THR A 44 -14.38 1.33 -30.19
C THR A 44 -14.58 -0.10 -30.70
N ASN A 45 -13.66 -1.03 -30.37
CA ASN A 45 -13.81 -2.45 -30.65
C ASN A 45 -14.68 -3.12 -29.58
N LEU A 46 -15.99 -3.16 -29.84
CA LEU A 46 -16.99 -3.76 -28.95
C LEU A 46 -16.76 -5.27 -28.72
N ASP A 47 -16.09 -5.96 -29.66
CA ASP A 47 -15.82 -7.39 -29.63
C ASP A 47 -14.63 -7.78 -28.75
N SER A 48 -13.92 -6.81 -28.16
CA SER A 48 -12.85 -7.10 -27.20
C SER A 48 -13.40 -7.89 -26.00
N THR A 49 -12.73 -8.97 -25.61
CA THR A 49 -13.03 -9.69 -24.36
C THR A 49 -12.45 -8.98 -23.12
N GLN A 50 -11.68 -7.91 -23.34
CA GLN A 50 -11.03 -7.12 -22.29
C GLN A 50 -11.79 -5.82 -22.05
N TYR A 51 -11.83 -5.41 -20.78
CA TYR A 51 -12.18 -4.08 -20.34
C TYR A 51 -10.89 -3.33 -20.03
N HIS A 52 -10.73 -2.16 -20.65
CA HIS A 52 -9.55 -1.32 -20.52
C HIS A 52 -9.88 -0.14 -19.61
N PHE A 53 -9.02 0.18 -18.67
CA PHE A 53 -9.14 1.38 -17.87
C PHE A 53 -7.78 1.92 -17.45
N LYS A 54 -7.75 3.21 -17.13
CA LYS A 54 -6.56 3.92 -16.66
C LYS A 54 -6.69 4.22 -15.19
N VAL A 55 -5.60 4.01 -14.46
CA VAL A 55 -5.46 4.44 -13.07
C VAL A 55 -4.50 5.62 -13.06
N PHE A 56 -4.98 6.75 -12.58
CA PHE A 56 -4.17 7.92 -12.32
C PHE A 56 -4.05 8.11 -10.82
N PHE A 57 -2.85 8.36 -10.33
CA PHE A 57 -2.66 8.72 -8.93
C PHE A 57 -1.56 9.75 -8.78
N LYS A 58 -1.71 10.62 -7.79
CA LYS A 58 -0.70 11.60 -7.41
C LYS A 58 0.11 11.11 -6.22
N ILE A 59 1.43 11.26 -6.30
CA ILE A 59 2.37 10.79 -5.29
C ILE A 59 3.31 11.92 -4.89
N SER A 60 3.49 12.14 -3.59
CA SER A 60 4.27 13.28 -3.07
C SER A 60 5.76 13.22 -3.41
N ASP A 61 6.32 12.02 -3.48
CA ASP A 61 7.74 11.78 -3.74
C ASP A 61 7.90 10.48 -4.53
N ALA A 62 7.91 10.60 -5.86
CA ALA A 62 8.15 9.45 -6.74
C ALA A 62 9.59 8.94 -6.66
N SER A 63 10.56 9.77 -6.27
CA SER A 63 11.98 9.42 -6.27
C SER A 63 12.37 8.45 -5.15
N ASN A 64 11.55 8.36 -4.10
CA ASN A 64 11.68 7.37 -3.03
C ASN A 64 10.73 6.17 -3.18
N ALA A 65 9.86 6.16 -4.18
CA ALA A 65 8.90 5.08 -4.37
C ALA A 65 9.60 3.87 -5.02
N ALA A 66 9.28 2.66 -4.58
CA ALA A 66 9.78 1.42 -5.16
C ALA A 66 8.71 0.72 -6.02
N LYS A 67 7.54 0.46 -5.43
CA LYS A 67 6.42 -0.20 -6.12
C LYS A 67 5.10 0.45 -5.76
N ALA A 68 4.17 0.49 -6.69
CA ALA A 68 2.76 0.70 -6.35
C ALA A 68 2.08 -0.66 -6.29
N HIS A 69 1.11 -0.81 -5.40
CA HIS A 69 0.26 -1.98 -5.29
C HIS A 69 -1.16 -1.55 -5.56
N ILE A 70 -1.71 -2.02 -6.68
CA ILE A 70 -3.05 -1.72 -7.14
C ILE A 70 -3.85 -3.01 -7.09
N LEU A 71 -4.83 -3.06 -6.20
CA LEU A 71 -5.74 -4.18 -6.03
C LEU A 71 -7.10 -3.78 -6.56
N VAL A 72 -7.67 -4.59 -7.44
CA VAL A 72 -9.06 -4.45 -7.88
C VAL A 72 -9.83 -5.66 -7.43
N GLY A 73 -10.99 -5.42 -6.83
CA GLY A 73 -11.82 -6.48 -6.32
C GLY A 73 -13.17 -6.06 -5.79
N ASP A 74 -13.86 -7.05 -5.25
CA ASP A 74 -15.22 -6.94 -4.72
C ASP A 74 -15.31 -6.23 -3.36
N THR A 75 -14.18 -6.15 -2.65
CA THR A 75 -14.00 -5.51 -1.35
C THR A 75 -12.71 -4.68 -1.32
N THR A 76 -12.63 -3.73 -0.38
CA THR A 76 -11.55 -2.72 -0.30
C THR A 76 -10.14 -3.27 -0.05
N ASN A 77 -9.94 -4.55 0.21
CA ASN A 77 -8.60 -5.12 0.38
C ASN A 77 -8.40 -6.40 -0.46
N SER A 78 -9.32 -6.66 -1.38
CA SER A 78 -9.26 -7.81 -2.27
C SER A 78 -8.63 -7.40 -3.60
N GLY A 79 -7.73 -8.24 -4.10
CA GLY A 79 -7.19 -8.18 -5.46
C GLY A 79 -7.69 -9.35 -6.31
N ASN A 80 -8.90 -9.84 -6.05
CA ASN A 80 -9.46 -11.04 -6.69
C ASN A 80 -9.78 -10.85 -8.18
N VAL A 81 -10.01 -9.62 -8.63
CA VAL A 81 -10.10 -9.32 -10.07
C VAL A 81 -8.72 -9.07 -10.65
N LEU A 82 -7.92 -8.24 -9.97
CA LEU A 82 -6.58 -7.89 -10.40
C LEU A 82 -5.69 -7.53 -9.23
N THR A 83 -4.44 -7.95 -9.31
CA THR A 83 -3.33 -7.39 -8.54
C THR A 83 -2.25 -6.90 -9.51
N ALA A 84 -2.08 -5.59 -9.61
CA ALA A 84 -1.04 -4.95 -10.41
C ALA A 84 0.04 -4.37 -9.50
N ILE A 85 1.30 -4.71 -9.77
CA ILE A 85 2.47 -4.25 -9.00
C ILE A 85 3.44 -3.52 -9.94
N PRO A 86 3.09 -2.32 -10.42
CA PRO A 86 4.01 -1.53 -11.22
C PRO A 86 5.23 -1.09 -10.40
N VAL A 87 6.37 -0.97 -11.08
CA VAL A 87 7.66 -0.61 -10.48
C VAL A 87 8.02 0.82 -10.84
N PHE A 88 8.47 1.60 -9.85
CA PHE A 88 9.03 2.92 -10.08
C PHE A 88 10.49 2.80 -10.54
N THR A 89 10.87 3.63 -11.49
CA THR A 89 12.22 3.69 -12.04
C THR A 89 12.70 5.13 -12.06
N HIS A 90 13.97 5.33 -11.71
CA HIS A 90 14.56 6.65 -11.51
C HIS A 90 15.78 6.80 -12.44
N THR A 91 15.63 7.54 -13.54
CA THR A 91 16.72 7.71 -14.53
C THR A 91 17.46 9.05 -14.39
N GLY A 92 17.14 9.81 -13.34
CA GLY A 92 17.70 11.13 -13.03
C GLY A 92 16.64 12.02 -12.39
N ALA A 93 17.06 13.19 -11.89
CA ALA A 93 16.15 14.14 -11.24
C ALA A 93 14.98 14.53 -12.17
N GLY A 94 13.75 14.30 -11.71
CA GLY A 94 12.53 14.60 -12.48
C GLY A 94 12.26 13.65 -13.66
N ASN A 95 12.99 12.54 -13.76
CA ASN A 95 12.81 11.51 -14.78
C ASN A 95 12.39 10.17 -14.16
N ASP A 96 11.41 10.26 -13.26
CA ASP A 96 10.74 9.10 -12.68
C ASP A 96 9.70 8.54 -13.66
N SER A 97 9.63 7.22 -13.74
CA SER A 97 8.66 6.51 -14.59
C SER A 97 8.08 5.31 -13.85
N LEU A 98 6.84 4.97 -14.21
CA LEU A 98 6.14 3.78 -13.73
C LEU A 98 6.18 2.71 -14.83
N VAL A 99 6.58 1.49 -14.47
CA VAL A 99 6.75 0.38 -15.41
C VAL A 99 5.77 -0.75 -15.08
N TYR A 100 4.99 -1.20 -16.06
CA TYR A 100 4.05 -2.31 -15.92
C TYR A 100 3.79 -2.99 -17.27
N ASN A 101 3.82 -4.33 -17.32
CA ASN A 101 3.54 -5.13 -18.52
C ASN A 101 4.19 -4.56 -19.79
N THR A 102 5.50 -4.29 -19.74
CA THR A 102 6.35 -3.67 -20.80
C THR A 102 6.08 -2.19 -21.10
N GLN A 103 5.00 -1.61 -20.58
CA GLN A 103 4.71 -0.19 -20.72
C GLN A 103 5.53 0.61 -19.71
N ILE A 104 6.08 1.74 -20.18
CA ILE A 104 6.81 2.70 -19.37
C ILE A 104 6.09 4.04 -19.49
N THR A 105 5.56 4.54 -18.38
CA THR A 105 4.83 5.81 -18.34
C THR A 105 5.60 6.80 -17.48
N LYS A 106 5.97 7.95 -18.05
CA LYS A 106 6.64 9.01 -17.30
C LYS A 106 5.70 9.58 -16.23
N ILE A 107 6.24 9.84 -15.05
CA ILE A 107 5.54 10.56 -13.99
C ILE A 107 5.69 12.06 -14.27
N VAL A 108 4.57 12.76 -14.42
CA VAL A 108 4.54 14.18 -14.77
C VAL A 108 3.69 14.93 -13.75
N ASN A 109 4.20 16.03 -13.20
CA ASN A 109 3.49 16.81 -12.16
C ASN A 109 2.96 15.92 -11.04
N TYR A 110 3.83 15.07 -10.48
CA TYR A 110 3.51 14.10 -9.42
C TYR A 110 2.48 13.03 -9.80
N THR A 111 2.03 13.00 -11.06
CA THR A 111 0.96 12.09 -11.52
C THR A 111 1.57 10.89 -12.21
N ALA A 112 1.31 9.71 -11.67
CA ALA A 112 1.60 8.43 -12.28
C ALA A 112 0.36 7.90 -13.02
N THR A 113 0.58 7.26 -14.16
CA THR A 113 -0.47 6.69 -14.99
C THR A 113 -0.18 5.22 -15.26
N LEU A 114 -1.17 4.38 -15.01
CA LEU A 114 -1.14 2.96 -15.29
C LEU A 114 -2.27 2.58 -16.23
N PHE A 115 -1.97 1.81 -17.26
CA PHE A 115 -2.95 1.20 -18.15
C PHE A 115 -3.18 -0.24 -17.72
N VAL A 116 -4.45 -0.62 -17.61
CA VAL A 116 -4.86 -1.88 -17.02
C VAL A 116 -5.93 -2.53 -17.86
N ASP A 117 -5.77 -3.84 -18.07
CA ASP A 117 -6.70 -4.70 -18.77
C ASP A 117 -7.24 -5.77 -17.82
N VAL A 118 -8.55 -5.99 -17.86
CA VAL A 118 -9.22 -7.05 -17.09
C VAL A 118 -10.25 -7.75 -17.97
N PRO A 119 -10.45 -9.07 -17.83
CA PRO A 119 -11.48 -9.77 -18.59
C PRO A 119 -12.87 -9.20 -18.29
N LYS A 120 -13.69 -9.01 -19.32
CA LYS A 120 -15.07 -8.52 -19.17
C LYS A 120 -15.93 -9.41 -18.25
N THR A 121 -15.57 -10.69 -18.12
CA THR A 121 -16.22 -11.64 -17.20
C THR A 121 -16.04 -11.29 -15.72
N GLU A 122 -15.00 -10.52 -15.38
CA GLU A 122 -14.68 -10.12 -14.00
C GLU A 122 -15.30 -8.76 -13.61
N LEU A 123 -15.91 -8.04 -14.57
CA LEU A 123 -16.52 -6.73 -14.31
C LEU A 123 -17.53 -6.73 -13.14
N PRO A 124 -18.37 -7.76 -12.93
CA PRO A 124 -19.29 -7.80 -11.78
C PRO A 124 -18.61 -7.85 -10.41
N LEU A 125 -17.29 -8.12 -10.37
CA LEU A 125 -16.50 -8.13 -9.14
C LEU A 125 -15.65 -6.86 -8.99
N MET A 126 -15.64 -5.94 -9.97
CA MET A 126 -14.87 -4.70 -9.91
C MET A 126 -15.61 -3.59 -9.16
N HIS A 127 -15.61 -3.64 -7.82
CA HIS A 127 -16.28 -2.63 -7.00
C HIS A 127 -15.32 -1.62 -6.38
N TYR A 128 -14.11 -2.05 -6.07
CA TYR A 128 -13.12 -1.24 -5.38
C TYR A 128 -11.77 -1.34 -6.06
N LEU A 129 -11.07 -0.22 -6.07
CA LEU A 129 -9.65 -0.13 -6.34
C LEU A 129 -8.94 0.34 -5.06
N THR A 130 -7.87 -0.35 -4.70
CA THR A 130 -7.05 -0.03 -3.54
C THR A 130 -5.62 0.20 -3.97
N LEU A 131 -5.07 1.35 -3.58
CA LEU A 131 -3.71 1.74 -3.88
C LEU A 131 -2.91 1.91 -2.58
N TYR A 132 -1.70 1.37 -2.55
CA TYR A 132 -0.67 1.73 -1.59
C TYR A 132 0.70 1.64 -2.26
N VAL A 133 1.68 2.37 -1.75
CA VAL A 133 3.03 2.43 -2.31
C VAL A 133 4.04 1.88 -1.31
N GLU A 134 4.94 1.04 -1.79
CA GLU A 134 6.15 0.60 -1.10
C GLU A 134 7.27 1.61 -1.43
N ASP A 135 7.99 2.11 -0.42
CA ASP A 135 9.18 2.93 -0.63
C ASP A 135 10.46 2.09 -0.78
N LEU A 136 11.57 2.73 -1.15
CA LEU A 136 12.88 2.08 -1.31
C LEU A 136 13.43 1.44 -0.01
N THR A 137 12.82 1.71 1.15
CA THR A 137 13.16 1.08 2.44
C THR A 137 12.26 -0.10 2.80
N GLY A 138 11.27 -0.42 1.94
CA GLY A 138 10.29 -1.50 2.16
C GLY A 138 9.15 -1.12 3.09
N LYS A 139 8.97 0.17 3.42
CA LYS A 139 7.82 0.66 4.18
C LYS A 139 6.67 1.00 3.25
N TYR A 140 5.44 0.94 3.78
CA TYR A 140 4.24 1.17 2.99
C TYR A 140 3.55 2.48 3.37
N THR A 141 2.95 3.14 2.39
CA THR A 141 2.01 4.23 2.64
C THR A 141 0.72 3.70 3.28
N SER A 142 -0.11 4.60 3.80
CA SER A 142 -1.52 4.27 4.03
C SER A 142 -2.20 3.86 2.72
N LYS A 143 -3.21 2.99 2.82
CA LYS A 143 -4.03 2.59 1.67
C LYS A 143 -5.01 3.70 1.32
N LEU A 144 -5.14 4.00 0.04
CA LEU A 144 -6.19 4.84 -0.51
C LEU A 144 -7.18 3.96 -1.28
N TYR A 145 -8.47 4.17 -1.01
CA TYR A 145 -9.56 3.38 -1.58
C TYR A 145 -10.35 4.24 -2.57
N PHE A 146 -10.70 3.67 -3.71
CA PHE A 146 -11.52 4.28 -4.74
C PHE A 146 -12.65 3.33 -5.11
N LYS A 147 -13.88 3.84 -5.23
CA LYS A 147 -15.03 3.05 -5.66
C LYS A 147 -15.15 3.12 -7.18
N LEU A 148 -15.20 1.97 -7.83
CA LEU A 148 -15.31 1.81 -9.28
C LEU A 148 -16.77 1.82 -9.75
#